data_AF-A0A2E4PJ16-F1
#
_entry.id   AF-A0A2E4PJ16-F1
#
_cell.length_a   1.000
_cell.length_b   1.000
_cell.length_c   1.000
_cell.angle_alpha   90.00
_cell.angle_beta   90.00
_cell.angle_gamma   90.00
#
_symmetry.space_group_name_H-M   'P 1'
#
loop_
_entity.id
_entity.type
_entity.pdbx_description
1 polymer ?
#
loop_
_entity_poly.entity_id
_entity_poly.type
_entity_poly.pdbx_seq_one_letter_code
_entity_poly.pdbx_strand_id
1 'polypeptide(L)' 'MKKIVLSTLILVSLSSFATRLTSRQVAVGYCDDRMFDAMDWAAEAGLDDQQIAEAGNAAYAECWLMNRNLIRDSGQGVD' A
#
# COMPACT_ATOMS: atom_id res chain seq x y z
N MET A 1 -29.08 26.01 4.76
CA MET A 1 -28.26 25.00 5.48
C MET A 1 -28.26 23.66 4.73
N LYS A 2 -27.70 23.58 3.51
CA LYS A 2 -27.64 22.33 2.70
C LYS A 2 -26.22 21.90 2.31
N LYS A 3 -25.23 22.78 2.47
CA LYS A 3 -23.84 22.54 2.02
C LYS A 3 -23.01 21.70 3.00
N ILE A 4 -23.38 21.67 4.28
CA ILE A 4 -22.60 21.01 5.35
C ILE A 4 -22.78 19.48 5.32
N VAL A 5 -23.94 18.99 4.88
CA VAL A 5 -24.28 17.55 4.89
C VAL A 5 -23.49 16.78 3.83
N LEU A 6 -23.08 17.44 2.74
CA LEU A 6 -22.33 16.77 1.67
C LEU A 6 -20.86 16.50 2.07
N SER A 7 -20.27 17.40 2.88
CA SER A 7 -18.87 17.27 3.31
C SER A 7 -18.65 16.13 4.30
N THR A 8 -19.64 15.80 5.14
CA THR A 8 -19.53 14.69 6.09
C THR A 8 -19.64 13.33 5.42
N LEU A 9 -20.39 13.21 4.32
CA LEU A 9 -20.53 11.96 3.56
C LEU A 9 -19.22 11.51 2.89
N ILE A 10 -18.39 12.45 2.43
CA ILE A 10 -17.09 12.16 1.79
C ILE A 10 -16.06 11.68 2.82
N LEU A 11 -16.14 12.16 4.07
CA LEU A 11 -15.22 11.73 5.13
C LEU A 11 -15.54 10.33 5.67
N VAL A 12 -16.81 9.90 5.61
CA VAL A 12 -17.23 8.55 6.04
C VAL A 12 -16.88 7.49 5.00
N SER A 13 -16.79 7.82 3.70
CA SER A 13 -16.37 6.84 2.69
C SER A 13 -14.87 6.53 2.73
N LEU A 14 -14.05 7.48 3.19
CA LEU A 14 -12.59 7.30 3.30
C LEU A 14 -12.16 6.47 4.52
N SER A 15 -13.01 6.30 5.53
CA SER A 15 -12.68 5.50 6.73
C SER A 15 -12.81 3.99 6.53
N SER A 16 -13.28 3.53 5.37
CA SER A 16 -13.47 2.10 5.08
C SER A 16 -12.23 1.40 4.52
N PHE A 17 -11.18 2.15 4.16
CA PHE A 17 -9.88 1.60 3.73
C PHE A 17 -8.86 1.59 4.88
N ALA A 18 -9.25 1.02 6.02
CA ALA A 18 -8.31 0.68 7.08
C ALA A 18 -8.31 -0.84 7.28
N THR A 19 -7.90 -1.57 6.24
CA THR A 19 -7.68 -3.02 6.34
C THR A 19 -6.57 -3.25 7.36
N ARG A 20 -6.94 -3.75 8.55
CA ARG A 20 -5.94 -4.22 9.52
C ARG A 20 -5.17 -5.36 8.88
N LEU A 21 -3.90 -5.12 8.56
CA LEU A 21 -2.93 -6.14 8.17
C LEU A 21 -2.82 -7.11 9.36
N THR A 22 -3.47 -8.26 9.26
CA THR A 22 -3.25 -9.35 10.22
C THR A 22 -1.85 -9.91 9.97
N SER A 23 -1.15 -10.36 11.01
CA SER A 23 0.29 -10.72 11.03
C SER A 23 0.72 -11.87 10.09
N ARG A 24 -0.10 -12.23 9.11
CA ARG A 24 0.04 -13.36 8.19
C ARG A 24 0.57 -12.97 6.81
N GLN A 25 0.91 -11.70 6.58
CA GLN A 25 1.33 -11.18 5.27
C GLN A 25 2.84 -11.10 5.06
N VAL A 26 3.64 -11.67 5.96
CA VAL A 26 5.06 -11.96 5.68
C VAL A 26 5.15 -13.24 4.84
N ALA A 27 4.43 -13.27 3.71
CA ALA A 27 4.65 -14.28 2.69
C ALA A 27 5.86 -13.82 1.86
N VAL A 28 6.84 -14.70 1.69
CA VAL A 28 7.95 -14.48 0.77
C VAL A 28 7.36 -14.15 -0.61
N GLY A 29 7.71 -12.99 -1.17
CA GLY A 29 7.18 -12.51 -2.46
C GLY A 29 6.05 -11.47 -2.36
N TYR A 30 5.42 -11.24 -1.20
CA TYR A 30 4.28 -10.30 -1.10
C TYR A 30 4.64 -8.86 -1.52
N CYS A 31 5.85 -8.39 -1.23
CA CYS A 31 6.28 -7.06 -1.67
C CYS A 31 6.65 -7.01 -3.15
N ASP A 32 7.10 -8.12 -3.73
CA ASP A 32 7.31 -8.23 -5.17
C ASP A 32 5.98 -8.15 -5.91
N ASP A 33 4.93 -8.84 -5.41
CA ASP A 33 3.58 -8.76 -5.99
C ASP A 33 3.06 -7.31 -5.98
N ARG A 34 3.22 -6.59 -4.86
CA ARG A 34 2.82 -5.18 -4.73
C ARG A 34 3.60 -4.26 -5.67
N MET A 35 4.87 -4.56 -5.93
CA MET A 35 5.70 -3.84 -6.89
C MET A 35 5.18 -4.03 -8.31
N PHE A 36 4.94 -5.29 -8.73
CA PHE A 36 4.48 -5.59 -10.08
C PHE A 36 3.06 -5.04 -10.34
N ASP A 37 2.15 -5.14 -9.37
CA ASP A 37 0.82 -4.54 -9.47
C ASP A 37 0.89 -3.02 -9.72
N ALA A 38 1.81 -2.32 -9.04
CA ALA A 38 1.99 -0.88 -9.20
C ALA A 38 2.61 -0.52 -10.56
N MET A 39 3.55 -1.34 -11.05
CA MET A 39 4.15 -1.17 -12.38
C MET A 39 3.12 -1.40 -13.48
N ASP A 40 2.29 -2.44 -13.36
CA ASP A 40 1.23 -2.74 -14.33
C ASP A 40 0.19 -1.63 -14.37
N TRP A 41 -0.24 -1.12 -13.21
CA TRP A 41 -1.14 0.03 -13.15
C TRP A 41 -0.53 1.29 -13.79
N ALA A 42 0.75 1.56 -13.54
CA ALA A 42 1.46 2.70 -14.13
C ALA A 42 1.60 2.56 -15.65
N ALA A 43 1.85 1.35 -16.14
CA ALA A 43 1.91 1.05 -17.57
C ALA A 43 0.54 1.21 -18.23
N GLU A 44 -0.54 0.72 -17.61
CA GLU A 44 -1.91 0.91 -18.08
C GLU A 44 -2.32 2.39 -18.11
N ALA A 45 -1.78 3.21 -17.21
CA ALA A 45 -1.98 4.66 -17.20
C ALA A 45 -1.17 5.41 -18.27
N GLY A 46 -0.30 4.71 -19.02
CA GLY A 46 0.51 5.28 -20.10
C GLY A 46 1.68 6.15 -19.61
N LEU A 47 2.19 5.86 -18.41
CA LEU A 47 3.38 6.53 -17.88
C LEU A 47 4.66 6.05 -18.58
N ASP A 48 5.74 6.84 -18.50
CA ASP A 48 7.02 6.44 -19.07
C ASP A 48 7.75 5.37 -18.23
N ASP A 49 8.76 4.72 -18.83
CA ASP A 49 9.50 3.62 -18.20
C ASP A 49 10.13 4.01 -16.84
N GLN A 50 10.57 5.27 -16.71
CA GLN A 50 11.13 5.76 -15.46
C GLN A 50 10.05 5.87 -14.39
N GLN A 51 8.89 6.44 -14.73
CA GLN A 51 7.75 6.58 -13.83
C GLN A 51 7.17 5.21 -13.42
N ILE A 52 7.15 4.24 -14.33
CA ILE A 52 6.73 2.86 -14.05
C ILE A 52 7.69 2.23 -13.03
N ALA A 53 9.01 2.35 -13.24
CA ALA A 53 9.99 1.84 -12.30
C ALA A 53 9.92 2.54 -10.94
N GLU A 54 9.68 3.85 -10.91
CA GLU A 54 9.49 4.62 -9.67
C GLU A 54 8.25 4.15 -8.90
N ALA A 55 7.13 3.89 -9.58
CA ALA A 55 5.92 3.36 -8.96
C ALA A 55 6.15 1.99 -8.31
N GLY A 56 6.82 1.08 -9.03
CA GLY A 56 7.21 -0.23 -8.49
C GLY A 56 8.11 -0.12 -7.26
N ASN A 57 9.19 0.66 -7.36
CA ASN A 57 10.14 0.85 -6.26
C ASN A 57 9.49 1.46 -5.02
N ALA A 58 8.59 2.43 -5.20
CA ALA A 58 7.84 3.04 -4.11
C ALA A 58 6.92 2.02 -3.42
N ALA A 59 6.17 1.24 -4.19
CA ALA A 59 5.28 0.21 -3.65
C ALA A 59 6.04 -0.90 -2.90
N TYR A 60 7.19 -1.33 -3.46
CA TYR A 60 8.06 -2.30 -2.80
C TYR A 60 8.60 -1.76 -1.47
N ALA A 61 9.13 -0.53 -1.47
CA ALA A 61 9.72 0.09 -0.29
C ALA A 61 8.67 0.29 0.83
N GLU A 62 7.47 0.74 0.48
CA GLU A 62 6.36 0.88 1.43
C GLU A 62 6.01 -0.47 2.05
N CYS A 63 5.81 -1.49 1.20
CA CYS A 63 5.51 -2.84 1.66
C CYS A 63 6.60 -3.41 2.57
N TRP A 64 7.87 -3.25 2.20
CA TRP A 64 8.99 -3.74 2.98
C TRP A 64 9.08 -3.06 4.34
N LEU A 65 8.88 -1.74 4.41
CA LEU A 65 8.85 -1.00 5.66
C LEU A 65 7.71 -1.46 6.58
N MET A 66 6.52 -1.67 6.02
CA MET A 66 5.37 -2.20 6.78
C MET A 66 5.66 -3.61 7.30
N ASN A 67 6.17 -4.51 6.46
CA ASN A 67 6.50 -5.88 6.86
C ASN A 67 7.64 -5.93 7.89
N ARG A 68 8.69 -5.13 7.71
CA ARG A 68 9.78 -5.02 8.70
C ARG A 68 9.25 -4.57 10.05
N ASN A 69 8.39 -3.55 10.07
CA ASN A 69 7.80 -3.07 11.31
C ASN A 69 6.92 -4.15 11.96
N LEU A 70 6.14 -4.90 11.18
CA LEU A 70 5.35 -6.02 11.67
C LEU A 70 6.22 -7.17 12.25
N ILE A 71 7.34 -7.52 11.60
CA ILE A 71 8.30 -8.53 12.11
C ILE A 71 8.97 -8.05 13.40
N ARG A 72 9.40 -6.79 13.45
CA ARG A 72 10.02 -6.20 14.63
C ARG A 72 9.04 -6.16 15.81
N ASP A 73 7.81 -5.71 15.57
CA ASP A 73 6.81 -5.50 16.61
C ASP A 73 6.17 -6.82 17.08
N SER A 74 6.26 -7.89 16.28
CA SER A 74 5.87 -9.25 16.68
C SER A 74 6.93 -9.99 17.51
N GLY A 75 8.09 -9.37 17.77
CA GLY A 75 9.18 -9.99 18.53
C GLY A 75 9.86 -11.15 17.80
N GLN A 76 9.58 -11.34 16.51
CA GLN A 76 10.19 -12.36 15.66
C GLN A 76 11.42 -11.84 14.90
N GLY A 77 11.98 -10.69 15.32
CA GLY A 77 13.20 -10.15 14.75
C GLY A 77 14.34 -11.16 14.89
N VAL A 78 14.74 -11.75 13.76
CA VAL A 78 16.01 -12.46 13.65
C VAL A 78 17.09 -11.38 13.57
N ASP A 79 18.04 -11.46 14.50
CA ASP A 79 19.29 -10.66 14.51
C ASP A 79 20.02 -10.71 13.16
#